data_AF-A0A4V1ZRL9-F1
#
_entry.id   AF-A0A4V1ZRL9-F1
#
_cell.length_a   1.000
_cell.length_b   1.000
_cell.length_c   1.000
_cell.angle_alpha   90.00
_cell.angle_beta   90.00
_cell.angle_gamma   90.00
#
_symmetry.space_group_name_H-M   'P 1'
#
loop_
_entity.id
_entity.type
_entity.pdbx_description
1 polymer ?
#
loop_
_entity_poly.entity_id
_entity_poly.type
_entity_poly.pdbx_seq_one_letter_code
_entity_poly.pdbx_strand_id
1 'polypeptide(L)'
;MYLSNSNNTFRKILFLILFSLLFSACSVLKKTPVKEASATISGLKFLDEYDLPYDLKFKNTTVGGLSGIDYDSKTDSYYLICDDRSEINPSRFYTAKISLNLNEINSVKITNVITLLQKNGAPYPDLKKHTRETVDPEA
;
A
#
# COMPACT_ATOMS: atom_id res chain seq x y z
N MET A 1 24.67 -76.73 -4.16
CA MET A 1 23.25 -76.66 -3.77
C MET A 1 23.09 -75.55 -2.72
N TYR A 2 23.02 -74.29 -3.16
CA TYR A 2 22.68 -73.14 -2.29
C TYR A 2 21.37 -72.60 -2.82
N LEU A 3 20.26 -73.16 -2.32
CA LEU A 3 18.92 -72.69 -2.65
C LEU A 3 18.53 -71.57 -1.69
N SER A 4 18.19 -70.45 -2.29
CA SER A 4 17.14 -69.54 -1.83
C SER A 4 17.36 -68.75 -0.53
N ASN A 5 17.93 -67.55 -0.68
CA ASN A 5 17.45 -66.38 0.09
C ASN A 5 17.08 -65.24 -0.88
N SER A 6 16.49 -65.63 -2.04
CA SER A 6 16.15 -64.74 -3.16
C SER A 6 15.06 -63.71 -2.80
N ASN A 7 14.15 -64.08 -1.88
CA ASN A 7 13.02 -63.23 -1.50
C ASN A 7 13.45 -61.99 -0.71
N ASN A 8 14.50 -62.09 0.11
CA ASN A 8 15.00 -60.97 0.91
C ASN A 8 15.87 -60.00 0.08
N THR A 9 16.64 -60.49 -0.88
CA THR A 9 17.39 -59.65 -1.82
C THR A 9 16.46 -58.94 -2.80
N PHE A 10 15.44 -59.61 -3.32
CA PHE A 10 14.42 -58.99 -4.18
C PHE A 10 13.60 -57.91 -3.44
N ARG A 11 13.20 -58.17 -2.18
CA ARG A 11 12.49 -57.16 -1.35
C ARG A 11 13.38 -55.95 -1.02
N LYS A 12 14.68 -56.16 -0.79
CA LYS A 12 15.65 -55.07 -0.57
C LYS A 12 15.87 -54.23 -1.84
N ILE A 13 15.95 -54.88 -3.01
CA ILE A 13 16.05 -54.19 -4.30
C ILE A 13 14.78 -53.39 -4.59
N LEU A 14 13.60 -53.95 -4.32
CA LEU A 14 12.33 -53.25 -4.47
C LEU A 14 12.22 -52.04 -3.53
N PHE A 15 12.67 -52.18 -2.27
CA PHE A 15 12.74 -51.06 -1.32
C PHE A 15 13.74 -49.97 -1.75
N LEU A 16 14.89 -50.35 -2.32
CA LEU A 16 15.88 -49.41 -2.84
C LEU A 16 15.37 -48.63 -4.06
N ILE A 17 14.62 -49.29 -4.95
CA ILE A 17 13.99 -48.64 -6.11
C ILE A 17 12.85 -47.72 -5.66
N LEU A 18 12.05 -48.12 -4.67
CA LEU A 18 10.98 -47.28 -4.12
C LEU A 18 11.55 -46.04 -3.39
N PHE A 19 12.67 -46.20 -2.70
CA PHE A 19 13.36 -45.10 -2.01
C PHE A 19 14.01 -44.11 -2.99
N SER A 20 14.52 -44.58 -4.14
CA SER A 20 15.08 -43.69 -5.17
C SER A 20 14.01 -42.91 -5.93
N LEU A 21 12.80 -43.48 -6.10
CA LEU A 21 11.65 -42.78 -6.68
C LEU A 21 11.09 -41.66 -5.77
N LEU A 22 11.25 -41.76 -4.45
CA LEU A 22 10.78 -40.74 -3.49
C LEU A 22 11.63 -39.46 -3.46
N PHE A 23 12.87 -39.49 -3.96
CA PHE A 23 13.78 -38.34 -3.93
C PHE A 23 13.74 -37.44 -5.18
N SER A 24 12.90 -37.74 -6.16
CA SER A 24 12.86 -37.00 -7.45
C SER A 24 11.74 -35.94 -7.55
N ALA A 25 11.31 -35.36 -6.43
CA ALA A 25 10.20 -34.38 -6.40
C ALA A 25 10.62 -32.91 -6.20
N CYS A 26 11.92 -32.59 -6.20
CA CYS A 26 12.38 -31.20 -6.16
C CYS A 26 12.32 -30.57 -7.57
N SER A 27 11.15 -30.07 -7.96
CA SER A 27 11.06 -29.14 -9.10
C SER A 27 11.40 -27.73 -8.63
N VAL A 28 12.52 -27.19 -9.12
CA VAL A 28 12.89 -25.78 -8.91
C VAL A 28 11.91 -24.92 -9.68
N LEU A 29 11.09 -24.14 -8.97
CA LEU A 29 10.28 -23.08 -9.58
C LEU A 29 11.23 -22.07 -10.21
N LYS A 30 11.36 -22.08 -11.55
CA LYS A 30 12.03 -21.00 -12.26
C LYS A 30 11.16 -19.75 -12.11
N LYS A 31 11.48 -18.88 -11.14
CA LYS A 31 11.02 -17.49 -11.19
C LYS A 31 11.55 -16.93 -12.51
N THR A 32 10.65 -16.72 -13.46
CA THR A 32 10.94 -15.92 -14.64
C THR A 32 11.48 -14.59 -14.14
N PRO A 33 12.64 -14.12 -14.65
CA PRO A 33 13.08 -12.78 -14.36
C PRO A 33 12.01 -11.84 -14.91
N VAL A 34 11.29 -11.17 -14.00
CA VAL A 34 10.49 -10.01 -14.38
C VAL A 34 11.50 -9.04 -14.96
N LYS A 35 11.37 -8.78 -16.26
CA LYS A 35 12.14 -7.75 -16.96
C LYS A 35 11.68 -6.44 -16.33
N GLU A 36 12.37 -5.99 -15.29
CA GLU A 36 12.19 -4.64 -14.75
C GLU A 36 12.52 -3.70 -15.91
N ALA A 37 11.49 -3.12 -16.50
CA ALA A 37 11.64 -2.01 -17.41
C ALA A 37 12.20 -0.85 -16.57
N SER A 38 13.52 -0.74 -16.51
CA SER A 38 14.19 0.39 -15.89
C SER A 38 13.94 1.59 -16.79
N ALA A 39 12.84 2.30 -16.53
CA ALA A 39 12.54 3.56 -17.16
C ALA A 39 13.58 4.57 -16.68
N THR A 40 14.50 4.98 -17.55
CA THR A 40 15.42 6.07 -17.25
C THR A 40 14.64 7.37 -17.29
N ILE A 41 14.42 7.98 -16.13
CA ILE A 41 13.77 9.29 -16.02
C ILE A 41 14.77 10.34 -16.53
N SER A 42 14.50 10.90 -17.72
CA SER A 42 15.38 11.89 -18.36
C SER A 42 15.21 13.30 -17.79
N GLY A 43 14.11 13.55 -17.08
CA GLY A 43 13.82 14.83 -16.44
C GLY A 43 12.39 14.91 -15.94
N LEU A 44 12.10 15.94 -15.14
CA LEU A 44 10.75 16.27 -14.71
C LEU A 44 10.22 17.43 -15.57
N LYS A 45 8.96 17.33 -15.98
CA LYS A 45 8.25 18.39 -16.68
C LYS A 45 7.07 18.82 -15.83
N PHE A 46 7.02 20.10 -15.49
CA PHE A 46 5.84 20.69 -14.89
C PHE A 46 4.68 20.65 -15.90
N LEU A 47 3.53 20.13 -15.47
CA LEU A 47 2.33 20.02 -16.30
C LEU A 47 1.35 21.14 -15.96
N ASP A 48 0.92 21.20 -14.70
CA ASP A 48 -0.08 22.16 -14.24
C ASP A 48 -0.10 22.29 -12.72
N GLU A 49 -0.81 23.31 -12.23
CA GLU A 49 -1.06 23.61 -10.81
C GLU A 49 -2.51 24.03 -10.60
N TYR A 50 -3.10 23.64 -9.47
CA TYR A 50 -4.46 24.00 -9.12
C TYR A 50 -4.55 24.44 -7.66
N ASP A 51 -4.92 25.70 -7.45
CA ASP A 51 -5.10 26.27 -6.13
C ASP A 51 -6.52 26.00 -5.61
N LEU A 52 -6.60 25.34 -4.45
CA LEU A 52 -7.84 25.28 -3.70
C LEU A 52 -8.11 26.65 -3.05
N PRO A 53 -9.38 27.11 -3.00
CA PRO A 53 -9.71 28.35 -2.32
C PRO A 53 -9.22 28.39 -0.87
N TYR A 54 -8.69 29.54 -0.46
CA TYR A 54 -8.30 29.76 0.93
C TYR A 54 -9.50 29.54 1.87
N ASP A 55 -9.23 28.92 3.02
CA ASP A 55 -10.22 28.58 4.04
C ASP A 55 -11.41 27.74 3.53
N LEU A 56 -11.19 26.95 2.47
CA LEU A 56 -12.20 26.03 1.95
C LEU A 56 -12.72 25.13 3.09
N LYS A 57 -14.02 25.22 3.38
CA LYS A 57 -14.67 24.38 4.38
C LYS A 57 -15.28 23.14 3.74
N PHE A 58 -15.09 22.00 4.38
CA PHE A 58 -15.73 20.74 4.00
C PHE A 58 -16.15 19.97 5.26
N LYS A 59 -17.44 19.64 5.38
CA LYS A 59 -18.03 18.91 6.52
C LYS A 59 -17.51 19.40 7.88
N ASN A 60 -17.59 20.72 8.13
CA ASN A 60 -17.15 21.38 9.36
C ASN A 60 -15.65 21.28 9.68
N THR A 61 -14.82 20.98 8.67
CA THR A 61 -13.36 21.02 8.75
C THR A 61 -12.81 22.01 7.72
N THR A 62 -11.65 22.57 8.00
CA THR A 62 -10.91 23.39 7.05
C THR A 62 -10.00 22.50 6.20
N VAL A 63 -10.17 22.56 4.88
CA VAL A 63 -9.27 21.91 3.92
C VAL A 63 -8.02 22.77 3.81
N GLY A 64 -6.91 22.27 4.33
CA GLY A 64 -5.63 22.98 4.41
C GLY A 64 -4.58 22.10 5.10
N GLY A 65 -3.33 22.57 5.15
CA GLY A 65 -2.23 21.77 5.70
C GLY A 65 -2.05 20.45 4.96
N LEU A 66 -2.29 20.41 3.65
CA LEU A 66 -2.17 19.19 2.86
C LEU A 66 -0.70 18.97 2.52
N SER A 67 -0.19 17.78 2.80
CA SER A 67 1.25 17.48 2.68
C SER A 67 1.55 16.21 1.88
N GLY A 68 0.56 15.36 1.64
CA GLY A 68 0.69 14.16 0.83
C GLY A 68 -0.56 13.85 0.02
N ILE A 69 -0.34 13.15 -1.10
CA ILE A 69 -1.38 12.75 -2.05
C ILE A 69 -1.09 11.34 -2.57
N ASP A 70 -2.12 10.49 -2.55
CA ASP A 70 -2.08 9.17 -3.16
C ASP A 70 -3.28 8.98 -4.10
N TYR A 71 -3.11 8.14 -5.12
CA TYR A 71 -4.16 7.82 -6.09
C TYR A 71 -4.50 6.33 -6.07
N ASP A 72 -5.78 6.00 -5.87
CA ASP A 72 -6.32 4.67 -6.04
C ASP A 72 -7.04 4.53 -7.39
N SER A 73 -6.42 3.79 -8.31
CA SER A 73 -6.96 3.56 -9.65
C SER A 73 -8.20 2.67 -9.69
N LYS A 74 -8.48 1.89 -8.63
CA LYS A 74 -9.68 1.02 -8.59
C LYS A 74 -10.95 1.83 -8.33
N THR A 75 -10.85 2.84 -7.48
CA THR A 75 -11.96 3.72 -7.11
C THR A 75 -11.88 5.09 -7.78
N ASP A 76 -10.81 5.32 -8.56
CA ASP A 76 -10.49 6.60 -9.20
C ASP A 76 -10.46 7.74 -8.17
N SER A 77 -9.94 7.49 -6.97
CA SER A 77 -10.02 8.43 -5.86
C SER A 77 -8.64 8.86 -5.39
N TYR A 78 -8.51 10.14 -5.08
CA TYR A 78 -7.31 10.70 -4.48
C TYR A 78 -7.49 10.76 -2.97
N TYR A 79 -6.43 10.45 -2.24
CA TYR A 79 -6.36 10.58 -0.79
C TYR A 79 -5.39 11.71 -0.47
N LEU A 80 -5.80 12.65 0.37
CA LEU A 80 -5.02 13.83 0.73
C LEU A 80 -4.84 13.84 2.24
N ILE A 81 -3.61 13.69 2.72
CA ILE A 81 -3.32 13.73 4.17
C ILE A 81 -3.12 15.17 4.63
N CYS A 82 -3.66 15.48 5.81
CA CYS A 82 -3.51 16.78 6.46
C CYS A 82 -2.47 16.67 7.59
N ASP A 83 -1.50 17.58 7.62
CA ASP A 83 -0.43 17.69 8.61
C ASP A 83 -0.90 18.30 9.94
N ASP A 84 -2.14 18.80 10.01
CA ASP A 84 -2.77 19.31 11.22
C ASP A 84 -2.85 18.21 12.30
N ARG A 85 -1.99 18.34 13.32
CA ARG A 85 -1.90 17.44 14.47
C ARG A 85 -3.03 17.64 15.48
N SER A 86 -4.24 17.89 14.98
CA SER A 86 -5.43 18.25 15.75
C SER A 86 -5.37 19.63 16.42
N GLU A 87 -4.61 20.58 15.88
CA GLU A 87 -4.54 21.95 16.41
C GLU A 87 -5.76 22.78 15.99
N ILE A 88 -6.21 22.65 14.73
CA ILE A 88 -7.34 23.42 14.20
C ILE A 88 -8.61 22.57 14.18
N ASN A 89 -8.56 21.40 13.55
CA ASN A 89 -9.62 20.38 13.62
C ASN A 89 -8.99 19.00 13.85
N PRO A 90 -9.73 17.98 14.30
CA PRO A 90 -9.17 16.64 14.49
C PRO A 90 -8.34 16.16 13.29
N SER A 91 -7.23 15.50 13.57
CA SER A 91 -6.35 14.93 12.55
C SER A 91 -7.13 14.06 11.57
N ARG A 92 -6.85 14.21 10.28
CA ARG A 92 -7.75 13.76 9.21
C ARG A 92 -7.04 13.57 7.88
N PHE A 93 -7.67 12.81 7.01
CA PHE A 93 -7.39 12.83 5.57
C PHE A 93 -8.69 13.07 4.80
N TYR A 94 -8.56 13.61 3.59
CA TYR A 94 -9.65 13.84 2.67
C TYR A 94 -9.61 12.81 1.54
N THR A 95 -10.76 12.50 0.98
CA THR A 95 -10.83 11.92 -0.36
C THR A 95 -11.25 12.98 -1.34
N ALA A 96 -10.71 12.93 -2.55
CA ALA A 96 -11.00 13.87 -3.61
C ALA A 96 -11.15 13.17 -4.97
N LYS A 97 -11.85 13.86 -5.88
CA LYS A 97 -11.84 13.59 -7.31
C LYS A 97 -11.10 14.71 -8.01
N ILE A 98 -10.06 14.36 -8.76
CA ILE A 98 -9.31 15.31 -9.59
C ILE A 98 -9.58 14.94 -11.03
N SER A 99 -10.22 15.83 -11.77
CA SER A 99 -10.50 15.65 -13.19
C SER A 99 -9.39 16.28 -14.01
N LEU A 100 -8.75 15.46 -14.84
CA LEU A 100 -7.70 15.89 -15.75
C LEU A 100 -8.26 15.99 -17.17
N ASN A 101 -7.83 17.01 -17.92
CA ASN A 101 -8.03 17.10 -19.35
C ASN A 101 -6.65 17.20 -20.01
N LEU A 102 -6.25 16.15 -20.73
CA LEU A 102 -4.89 15.99 -21.25
C LEU A 102 -3.84 16.10 -20.11
N ASN A 103 -3.14 17.23 -20.02
CA ASN A 103 -2.11 17.51 -19.02
C ASN A 103 -2.51 18.63 -18.05
N GLU A 104 -3.77 19.07 -18.08
CA GLU A 104 -4.29 20.17 -17.26
C GLU A 104 -5.32 19.67 -16.24
N ILE A 105 -5.31 20.27 -15.06
CA ILE A 105 -6.25 20.02 -13.97
C ILE A 105 -7.50 20.86 -14.21
N ASN A 106 -8.60 20.20 -14.60
CA ASN A 106 -9.87 20.87 -14.85
C ASN A 106 -10.61 21.18 -13.53
N SER A 107 -10.60 20.26 -12.57
CA SER A 107 -11.22 20.51 -11.26
C SER A 107 -10.70 19.59 -10.17
N VAL A 108 -10.65 20.09 -8.93
CA VAL A 108 -10.41 19.32 -7.72
C VAL A 108 -11.66 19.40 -6.83
N LYS A 109 -12.25 18.25 -6.48
CA LYS A 109 -13.46 18.18 -5.65
C LYS A 109 -13.21 17.29 -4.44
N ILE A 110 -13.29 17.86 -3.24
CA ILE A 110 -13.29 17.10 -1.99
C ILE A 110 -14.61 16.33 -1.89
N THR A 111 -14.53 15.01 -1.72
CA THR A 111 -15.68 14.11 -1.69
C THR A 111 -15.96 13.57 -0.29
N ASN A 112 -14.93 13.41 0.54
CA ASN A 112 -15.09 12.97 1.92
C ASN A 112 -13.97 13.49 2.83
N VAL A 113 -14.20 13.38 4.14
CA VAL A 113 -13.20 13.58 5.19
C VAL A 113 -13.32 12.43 6.19
N ILE A 114 -12.18 11.89 6.60
CA ILE A 114 -12.08 10.81 7.57
C ILE A 114 -11.16 11.28 8.69
N THR A 115 -11.63 11.20 9.93
CA THR A 115 -10.84 11.52 11.12
C THR A 115 -9.97 10.33 11.50
N LEU A 116 -8.70 10.61 11.80
CA LEU A 116 -7.78 9.63 12.34
C LEU A 116 -8.11 9.36 13.81
N LEU A 117 -8.24 8.07 14.13
CA LEU A 117 -8.63 7.62 15.46
C LEU A 117 -7.45 6.89 16.13
N GLN A 118 -7.39 7.02 17.44
CA GLN A 118 -6.55 6.20 18.30
C GLN A 118 -7.05 4.75 18.34
N LYS A 119 -6.24 3.85 18.89
CA LYS A 119 -6.60 2.43 19.09
C LYS A 119 -7.89 2.23 19.91
N ASN A 120 -8.20 3.17 20.81
CA ASN A 120 -9.43 3.14 21.62
C ASN A 120 -10.68 3.65 20.87
N GLY A 121 -10.54 4.09 19.61
CA GLY A 121 -11.62 4.63 18.78
C GLY A 121 -11.91 6.12 18.98
N ALA A 122 -11.21 6.80 19.90
CA ALA A 122 -11.33 8.24 20.09
C ALA A 122 -10.47 9.00 19.05
N PRO A 123 -10.85 10.22 18.65
CA PRO A 123 -9.97 11.09 17.86
C PRO A 123 -8.68 11.41 18.62
N TYR A 124 -7.60 11.71 17.88
CA TYR A 124 -6.39 12.24 18.50
C TYR A 124 -6.68 13.57 19.23
N PRO A 125 -6.09 13.79 20.42
CA PRO A 125 -6.34 14.98 21.21
C PRO A 125 -5.71 16.20 20.57
N ASP A 126 -6.22 17.37 20.97
CA ASP A 126 -5.67 18.66 20.58
C ASP A 126 -4.22 18.81 21.03
N LEU A 127 -3.34 19.18 20.09
CA LEU A 127 -1.92 19.43 20.30
C LEU A 127 -1.65 20.39 21.46
N LYS A 128 -2.50 21.41 21.63
CA LYS A 128 -2.35 22.43 22.68
C LYS A 128 -2.58 21.87 24.08
N LYS A 129 -3.28 20.74 24.19
CA LYS A 129 -3.64 20.12 25.47
C LYS A 129 -2.79 18.89 25.78
N HIS A 130 -2.34 18.14 24.76
CA HIS A 130 -1.65 16.85 24.95
C HIS A 130 -0.51 16.63 23.95
N THR A 131 0.59 17.39 24.08
CA THR A 131 1.73 17.39 23.13
C THR A 131 2.42 16.04 22.90
N ARG A 132 2.23 15.05 23.79
CA ARG A 132 2.83 13.69 23.66
C ARG A 132 1.88 12.63 23.11
N GLU A 133 0.60 12.96 22.93
CA GLU A 133 -0.44 12.01 22.51
C GLU A 133 -0.99 12.31 21.11
N THR A 134 -0.50 13.37 20.47
CA THR A 134 -0.82 13.70 19.08
C THR A 134 0.01 12.85 18.13
N VAL A 135 -0.65 12.28 17.13
CA VAL A 135 0.04 11.62 16.01
C VAL A 135 0.45 12.65 14.98
N ASP A 136 1.66 12.46 14.47
CA ASP A 136 2.11 13.08 13.23
C ASP A 136 1.50 12.29 12.06
N PRO A 137 0.57 12.87 11.28
CA PRO A 137 -0.20 12.11 10.28
C PRO A 137 0.64 11.57 9.13
N GLU A 138 1.91 12.00 9.04
CA GLU A 138 2.89 11.61 8.03
C GLU A 138 3.95 10.60 8.53
N ALA A 139 3.99 10.31 9.84
CA ALA A 139 5.04 9.49 10.45
C ALA A 139 4.74 7.99 10.51
#